data_AF-A0A251V7Q0-F1
#
_entry.id   AF-A0A251V7Q0-F1
#
_cell.length_a   1.000
_cell.length_b   1.000
_cell.length_c   1.000
_cell.angle_alpha   90.00
_cell.angle_beta   90.00
_cell.angle_gamma   90.00
#
_symmetry.space_group_name_H-M   'P 1'
#
loop_
_entity.id
_entity.type
_entity.pdbx_description
1 polymer ?
#
loop_
_entity_poly.entity_id
_entity_poly.type
_entity_poly.pdbx_seq_one_letter_code
_entity_poly.pdbx_strand_id
1 'polypeptide(L)'
;MTWMVSLMLPTMRFMLVQGTFKGTLVMLRLRSLTLYHEMTHIWQWNGKGQAPGGLIEGIADYVRLKAGYAPSHWVQPGQGDRWDQGYDVTARFLDYCNGLRDGFVAELNKKMRDGYNDGFFVDLLGKTVDQLWAEYKAT
;
A
#
# COMPACT_ATOMS: atom_id res chain seq x y z
N MET A 1 -12.68 -23.60 10.94
CA MET A 1 -12.98 -22.31 11.61
C MET A 1 -12.20 -22.26 12.92
N THR A 2 -11.61 -21.11 13.23
CA THR A 2 -11.09 -20.76 14.57
C THR A 2 -9.70 -21.27 14.98
N TRP A 3 -8.62 -21.08 14.18
CA TRP A 3 -7.23 -21.21 14.70
C TRP A 3 -6.13 -20.34 14.03
N MET A 4 -6.43 -19.31 13.21
CA MET A 4 -5.38 -18.42 12.65
C MET A 4 -5.70 -16.92 12.74
N VAL A 5 -6.26 -16.49 13.88
CA VAL A 5 -6.24 -15.07 14.30
C VAL A 5 -5.09 -14.81 15.30
N SER A 6 -4.25 -15.81 15.58
CA SER A 6 -3.17 -15.76 16.58
C SER A 6 -1.78 -15.34 16.04
N LEU A 7 -1.70 -14.73 14.85
CA LEU A 7 -0.43 -14.32 14.22
C LEU A 7 -0.50 -12.89 13.67
N MET A 8 -0.76 -11.91 14.56
CA MET A 8 -0.42 -10.49 14.35
C MET A 8 1.09 -10.22 14.16
N LEU A 9 1.92 -11.21 13.78
CA LEU A 9 3.37 -11.15 13.95
C LEU A 9 4.27 -11.52 12.74
N PRO A 10 3.82 -12.16 11.64
CA PRO A 10 4.71 -12.34 10.48
C PRO A 10 4.80 -11.12 9.55
N THR A 11 3.76 -10.30 9.45
CA THR A 11 3.65 -9.21 8.45
C THR A 11 4.47 -7.96 8.77
N MET A 12 4.92 -7.79 10.03
CA MET A 12 5.92 -6.77 10.39
C MET A 12 7.37 -7.27 10.23
N ARG A 13 7.61 -8.56 9.95
CA ARG A 13 8.96 -9.11 9.87
C ARG A 13 9.69 -8.76 8.56
N PHE A 14 8.98 -8.36 7.51
CA PHE A 14 9.60 -7.94 6.25
C PHE A 14 9.91 -6.43 6.16
N MET A 15 9.37 -5.62 7.08
CA MET A 15 9.62 -4.16 7.13
C MET A 15 10.74 -3.77 8.13
N LEU A 16 11.30 -4.73 8.89
CA LEU A 16 12.37 -4.54 9.87
C LEU A 16 13.71 -5.10 9.40
N VAL A 17 14.15 -4.73 8.19
CA VAL A 17 15.58 -4.68 7.90
C VAL A 17 15.95 -3.20 7.87
N GLN A 18 16.60 -2.76 8.96
CA GLN A 18 17.15 -1.44 9.27
C GLN A 18 16.30 -0.50 10.16
N GLY A 19 16.69 -0.42 11.45
CA GLY A 19 16.62 0.83 12.23
C GLY A 19 15.56 0.88 13.35
N THR A 20 16.05 0.94 14.60
CA THR A 20 15.34 1.13 15.88
C THR A 20 14.52 2.43 16.00
N PHE A 21 13.33 2.40 16.64
CA PHE A 21 12.98 3.28 17.79
C PHE A 21 11.68 2.89 18.54
N LYS A 22 11.61 3.35 19.80
CA LYS A 22 10.60 3.10 20.86
C LYS A 22 9.32 3.95 20.72
N GLY A 23 8.16 3.34 21.01
CA GLY A 23 6.91 4.04 21.31
C GLY A 23 5.82 3.08 21.77
N THR A 24 5.50 3.09 23.07
CA THR A 24 4.43 2.29 23.69
C THR A 24 3.20 3.17 23.91
N LEU A 25 2.00 2.55 23.87
CA LEU A 25 0.66 3.10 24.19
C LEU A 25 0.02 3.86 23.01
N VAL A 26 -1.11 3.46 22.42
CA VAL A 26 -2.40 3.08 23.04
C VAL A 26 -3.03 1.94 22.22
N MET A 27 -3.06 0.73 22.77
CA MET A 27 -3.62 -0.46 22.12
C MET A 27 -4.77 -1.01 22.94
N LEU A 28 -5.91 -0.31 23.00
CA LEU A 28 -7.15 -0.88 23.52
C LEU A 28 -8.37 -0.31 22.79
N ARG A 29 -9.04 -1.21 22.06
CA ARG A 29 -10.47 -1.15 21.68
C ARG A 29 -10.93 -0.22 20.55
N LEU A 30 -10.11 0.02 19.53
CA LEU A 30 -10.55 0.50 18.21
C LEU A 30 -9.99 -0.40 17.10
N ARG A 31 -10.64 -1.53 16.80
CA ARG A 31 -10.28 -2.44 15.67
C ARG A 31 -10.66 -1.88 14.30
N SER A 32 -10.79 -0.58 14.16
CA SER A 32 -11.62 0.02 13.13
C SER A 32 -10.75 0.78 12.15
N LEU A 33 -10.55 0.16 10.98
CA LEU A 33 -10.49 0.80 9.66
C LEU A 33 -9.31 1.77 9.41
N THR A 34 -9.17 2.79 10.23
CA THR A 34 -8.22 3.90 10.07
C THR A 34 -6.84 3.55 10.65
N LEU A 35 -6.72 2.75 11.70
CA LEU A 35 -5.41 2.51 12.33
C LEU A 35 -4.37 1.85 11.41
N TYR A 36 -4.76 0.91 10.54
CA TYR A 36 -3.83 0.31 9.58
C TYR A 36 -3.39 1.32 8.52
N HIS A 37 -4.29 2.20 8.12
CA HIS A 37 -4.00 3.30 7.22
C HIS A 37 -2.99 4.26 7.87
N GLU A 38 -3.30 4.81 9.04
CA GLU A 38 -2.44 5.77 9.75
C GLU A 38 -1.07 5.17 10.13
N MET A 39 -1.05 3.91 10.56
CA MET A 39 0.20 3.24 10.93
C MET A 39 1.10 3.03 9.71
N THR A 40 0.53 2.95 8.50
CA THR A 40 1.33 2.86 7.27
C THR A 40 2.13 4.13 7.05
N HIS A 41 1.56 5.31 7.29
CA HIS A 41 2.26 6.59 7.13
C HIS A 41 3.49 6.75 8.03
N ILE A 42 3.56 6.03 9.16
CA ILE A 42 4.75 6.04 10.05
C ILE A 42 5.97 5.42 9.34
N TRP A 43 5.76 4.39 8.53
CA TRP A 43 6.83 3.60 7.91
C TRP A 43 6.99 3.86 6.41
N GLN A 44 6.08 4.65 5.85
CA GLN A 44 6.06 4.98 4.44
C GLN A 44 7.00 6.14 4.13
N TRP A 45 7.74 6.01 3.04
CA TRP A 45 8.47 7.12 2.47
C TRP A 45 7.57 7.92 1.53
N ASN A 46 7.56 9.24 1.69
CA ASN A 46 6.76 10.14 0.86
C ASN A 46 7.51 10.69 -0.36
N GLY A 47 8.63 10.08 -0.75
CA GLY A 47 9.42 10.57 -1.89
C GLY A 47 10.05 11.92 -1.65
N LYS A 48 10.44 12.28 -0.42
CA LYS A 48 10.83 13.66 -0.04
C LYS A 48 9.76 14.70 -0.40
N GLY A 49 8.49 14.32 -0.29
CA GLY A 49 7.33 15.14 -0.65
C GLY A 49 7.04 15.22 -2.16
N GLN A 50 7.73 14.44 -2.98
CA GLN A 50 7.54 14.42 -4.44
C GLN A 50 6.54 13.36 -4.90
N ALA A 51 6.23 12.38 -4.05
CA ALA A 51 5.25 11.36 -4.39
C ALA A 51 3.84 11.97 -4.47
N PRO A 52 3.00 11.58 -5.45
CA PRO A 52 1.62 12.02 -5.53
C PRO A 52 0.87 11.69 -4.23
N GLY A 53 0.09 12.64 -3.72
CA GLY A 53 -0.67 12.44 -2.49
C GLY A 53 -1.57 11.21 -2.54
N GLY A 54 -2.22 10.95 -3.67
CA GLY A 54 -3.05 9.75 -3.78
C GLY A 54 -2.26 8.44 -3.87
N LEU A 55 -1.00 8.44 -4.33
CA LEU A 55 -0.14 7.28 -4.14
C LEU A 55 0.14 7.05 -2.65
N ILE A 56 0.33 8.12 -1.88
CA ILE A 56 0.60 8.04 -0.44
C ILE A 56 -0.59 7.42 0.30
N GLU A 57 -1.77 7.98 0.12
CA GLU A 57 -3.03 7.48 0.69
C GLU A 57 -3.36 6.06 0.20
N GLY A 58 -3.10 5.80 -1.08
CA GLY A 58 -3.37 4.51 -1.71
C GLY A 58 -2.51 3.37 -1.16
N ILE A 59 -1.24 3.63 -0.81
CA ILE A 59 -0.38 2.63 -0.14
C ILE A 59 -0.91 2.33 1.27
N ALA A 60 -1.37 3.34 2.00
CA ALA A 60 -1.97 3.15 3.32
C ALA A 60 -3.23 2.28 3.26
N ASP A 61 -4.11 2.53 2.28
CA ASP A 61 -5.29 1.69 2.06
C ASP A 61 -4.95 0.33 1.42
N TYR A 62 -3.85 0.19 0.67
CA TYR A 62 -3.35 -1.12 0.22
C TYR A 62 -2.97 -2.01 1.41
N VAL A 63 -2.23 -1.50 2.40
CA VAL A 63 -1.87 -2.28 3.59
C VAL A 63 -3.13 -2.74 4.34
N ARG A 64 -4.11 -1.84 4.47
CA ARG A 64 -5.42 -2.14 5.04
C ARG A 64 -6.19 -3.19 4.23
N LEU A 65 -6.15 -3.12 2.90
CA LEU A 65 -6.73 -4.11 2.00
C LEU A 65 -6.14 -5.50 2.25
N LYS A 66 -4.80 -5.61 2.28
CA LYS A 66 -4.10 -6.88 2.52
C LYS A 66 -4.31 -7.43 3.93
N ALA A 67 -4.57 -6.56 4.90
CA ALA A 67 -4.96 -6.97 6.25
C ALA A 67 -6.41 -7.47 6.36
N GLY A 68 -7.20 -7.42 5.28
CA GLY A 68 -8.58 -7.90 5.25
C GLY A 68 -9.59 -6.91 5.83
N TYR A 69 -9.25 -5.62 5.92
CA TYR A 69 -10.10 -4.57 6.52
C TYR A 69 -10.62 -3.54 5.51
N ALA A 70 -10.79 -3.96 4.25
CA ALA A 70 -11.50 -3.17 3.24
C ALA A 70 -12.99 -3.03 3.61
N PRO A 71 -13.52 -1.80 3.77
CA PRO A 71 -14.95 -1.53 3.86
C PRO A 71 -15.74 -2.10 2.69
N SER A 72 -17.01 -2.42 2.95
CA SER A 72 -17.96 -2.88 1.92
C SER A 72 -18.28 -1.84 0.85
N HIS A 73 -18.10 -0.55 1.13
CA HIS A 73 -18.38 0.54 0.20
C HIS A 73 -17.17 0.91 -0.69
N TRP A 74 -16.03 0.25 -0.52
CA TRP A 74 -14.89 0.49 -1.39
C TRP A 74 -15.21 0.11 -2.83
N VAL A 75 -14.58 0.84 -3.75
CA VAL A 75 -14.69 0.57 -5.18
C VAL A 75 -14.26 -0.86 -5.51
N GLN A 76 -14.85 -1.37 -6.59
CA GLN A 76 -14.45 -2.66 -7.16
C GLN A 76 -13.14 -2.51 -7.94
N PRO A 77 -12.37 -3.59 -8.14
CA PRO A 77 -11.27 -3.60 -9.09
C PRO A 77 -11.71 -3.05 -10.46
N GLY A 78 -10.82 -2.31 -11.11
CA GLY A 78 -11.07 -1.63 -12.39
C GLY A 78 -11.86 -0.33 -12.29
N GLN A 79 -12.35 0.10 -11.12
CA GLN A 79 -13.04 1.38 -10.96
C GLN A 79 -12.09 2.55 -10.63
N GLY A 80 -12.61 3.78 -10.72
CA GLY A 80 -11.84 5.03 -10.57
C GLY A 80 -11.32 5.59 -11.90
N ASP A 81 -10.81 6.82 -11.84
CA ASP A 81 -10.46 7.62 -13.02
C ASP A 81 -8.97 7.68 -13.29
N ARG A 82 -8.15 7.63 -12.23
CA ARG A 82 -6.68 7.70 -12.31
C ARG A 82 -5.99 6.82 -11.28
N TRP A 83 -4.79 6.36 -11.62
CA TRP A 83 -4.02 5.43 -10.79
C TRP A 83 -3.62 6.03 -9.44
N ASP A 84 -3.43 7.35 -9.34
CA ASP A 84 -3.05 8.11 -8.15
C ASP A 84 -4.23 8.85 -7.52
N GLN A 85 -5.46 8.36 -7.72
CA GLN A 85 -6.67 9.00 -7.17
C GLN A 85 -6.70 9.02 -5.64
N GLY A 86 -5.97 8.10 -4.99
CA GLY A 86 -5.98 7.93 -3.55
C GLY A 86 -6.80 6.74 -3.09
N TYR A 87 -6.65 6.46 -1.80
CA TYR A 87 -7.50 5.56 -1.04
C TYR A 87 -7.72 4.21 -1.73
N ASP A 88 -8.97 3.75 -1.78
CA ASP A 88 -9.38 2.46 -2.30
C ASP A 88 -9.10 2.27 -3.79
N VAL A 89 -9.29 3.31 -4.62
CA VAL A 89 -8.98 3.26 -6.06
C VAL A 89 -7.51 2.90 -6.28
N THR A 90 -6.60 3.66 -5.68
CA THR A 90 -5.16 3.41 -5.81
C THR A 90 -4.77 2.11 -5.11
N ALA A 91 -5.36 1.79 -3.96
CA ALA A 91 -5.10 0.54 -3.25
C ALA A 91 -5.40 -0.71 -4.10
N ARG A 92 -6.52 -0.69 -4.85
CA ARG A 92 -6.90 -1.79 -5.75
C ARG A 92 -5.94 -1.92 -6.94
N PHE A 93 -5.49 -0.80 -7.50
CA PHE A 93 -4.47 -0.82 -8.54
C PHE A 93 -3.13 -1.35 -8.04
N LEU A 94 -2.71 -0.96 -6.83
CA LEU A 94 -1.49 -1.48 -6.21
C LEU A 94 -1.60 -2.98 -5.90
N ASP A 95 -2.79 -3.49 -5.56
CA ASP A 95 -3.04 -4.93 -5.40
C ASP A 95 -2.92 -5.68 -6.74
N TYR A 96 -3.42 -5.10 -7.82
CA TYR A 96 -3.17 -5.61 -9.18
C TYR A 96 -1.66 -5.64 -9.50
N CYS A 97 -0.94 -4.54 -9.29
CA CYS A 97 0.51 -4.49 -9.51
C CYS A 97 1.27 -5.51 -8.67
N ASN A 98 0.88 -5.72 -7.41
CA ASN A 98 1.46 -6.75 -6.56
C ASN A 98 1.11 -8.17 -7.05
N GLY A 99 -0.04 -8.37 -7.68
CA GLY A 99 -0.39 -9.64 -8.34
C GLY A 99 0.48 -9.95 -9.56
N LEU A 100 1.02 -8.92 -10.24
CA LEU A 100 2.00 -9.10 -11.32
C LEU A 100 3.40 -9.41 -10.80
N ARG A 101 3.77 -8.86 -9.63
CA ARG A 101 5.04 -9.10 -8.96
C ARG A 101 4.89 -9.01 -7.46
N ASP A 102 5.02 -10.15 -6.79
CA ASP A 102 5.01 -10.20 -5.33
C ASP A 102 6.06 -9.25 -4.73
N GLY A 103 5.64 -8.44 -3.76
CA GLY A 103 6.49 -7.47 -3.09
C GLY A 103 6.66 -6.14 -3.85
N PHE A 104 5.91 -5.92 -4.92
CA PHE A 104 5.92 -4.65 -5.68
C PHE A 104 5.80 -3.42 -4.77
N VAL A 105 4.77 -3.37 -3.92
CA VAL A 105 4.50 -2.19 -3.08
C VAL A 105 5.61 -1.94 -2.05
N ALA A 106 6.20 -3.01 -1.52
CA ALA A 106 7.31 -2.90 -0.56
C ALA A 106 8.57 -2.32 -1.23
N GLU A 107 8.91 -2.78 -2.43
CA GLU A 107 10.05 -2.26 -3.19
C GLU A 107 9.79 -0.83 -3.72
N LEU A 108 8.54 -0.51 -4.09
CA LEU A 108 8.16 0.86 -4.44
C LEU A 108 8.39 1.80 -3.25
N ASN A 109 7.88 1.45 -2.06
CA ASN A 109 8.10 2.23 -0.84
C ASN A 109 9.59 2.43 -0.56
N LYS A 110 10.39 1.39 -0.69
CA LYS A 110 11.85 1.47 -0.52
C LYS A 110 12.51 2.42 -1.51
N LYS A 111 12.12 2.41 -2.79
CA LYS A 111 12.63 3.33 -3.81
C LYS A 111 12.23 4.79 -3.53
N MET A 112 11.12 5.02 -2.84
CA MET A 112 10.66 6.35 -2.45
C MET A 112 11.46 7.00 -1.31
N ARG A 113 12.47 6.33 -0.74
CA ARG A 113 13.26 6.86 0.39
C ARG A 113 13.88 8.22 0.09
N ASP A 114 14.37 8.41 -1.13
CA ASP A 114 15.21 9.56 -1.49
C ASP A 114 14.59 10.51 -2.52
N GLY A 115 13.38 10.23 -2.97
CA GLY A 115 12.67 10.97 -4.01
C GLY A 115 11.59 10.10 -4.65
N TYR A 116 10.79 10.67 -5.55
CA TYR A 116 9.78 9.93 -6.31
C TYR A 116 9.93 10.15 -7.82
N ASN A 117 9.71 9.07 -8.60
CA ASN A 117 9.68 9.11 -10.05
C ASN A 117 8.76 7.98 -10.58
N ASP A 118 7.86 8.29 -11.53
CA ASP A 118 6.97 7.28 -12.14
C ASP A 118 7.74 6.16 -12.87
N GLY A 119 8.98 6.40 -13.27
CA GLY A 119 9.90 5.40 -13.82
C GLY A 119 10.18 4.24 -12.86
N PHE A 120 9.88 4.36 -11.56
CA PHE A 120 9.97 3.22 -10.64
C PHE A 120 9.02 2.08 -11.02
N PHE A 121 7.90 2.36 -11.68
CA PHE A 121 7.02 1.31 -12.22
C PHE A 121 7.71 0.54 -13.36
N VAL A 122 8.47 1.24 -14.21
CA VAL A 122 9.27 0.61 -15.27
C VAL A 122 10.37 -0.26 -14.66
N ASP A 123 11.10 0.26 -13.66
CA ASP A 123 12.14 -0.50 -12.96
C ASP A 123 11.61 -1.80 -12.33
N LEU A 124 10.37 -1.79 -11.82
CA LEU A 124 9.81 -2.89 -11.04
C LEU A 124 8.96 -3.86 -11.87
N LEU A 125 8.27 -3.39 -12.91
CA LEU A 125 7.30 -4.16 -13.70
C LEU A 125 7.56 -4.11 -15.21
N GLY A 126 8.55 -3.35 -15.67
CA GLY A 126 8.91 -3.23 -17.08
C GLY A 126 7.94 -2.41 -17.93
N LYS A 127 6.98 -1.70 -17.31
CA LYS A 127 5.95 -0.90 -17.98
C LYS A 127 5.75 0.44 -17.28
N THR A 128 5.31 1.44 -18.02
CA THR A 128 4.94 2.73 -17.42
C THR A 128 3.70 2.58 -16.55
N VAL A 129 3.52 3.47 -15.57
CA VAL A 129 2.33 3.46 -14.72
C VAL A 129 1.04 3.63 -15.53
N ASP A 130 1.07 4.42 -16.61
CA ASP A 130 -0.08 4.61 -17.51
C ASP A 130 -0.43 3.34 -18.28
N GLN A 131 0.56 2.57 -18.75
CA GLN A 131 0.34 1.28 -19.39
C GLN A 131 -0.28 0.28 -18.41
N LEU A 132 0.27 0.19 -17.20
CA LEU A 132 -0.25 -0.68 -16.15
C LEU A 132 -1.68 -0.29 -15.76
N TRP A 133 -1.97 1.00 -15.66
CA TRP A 133 -3.31 1.49 -15.37
C TRP A 133 -4.29 1.13 -16.48
N ALA A 134 -3.93 1.34 -17.75
CA ALA A 134 -4.76 0.97 -18.89
C ALA A 134 -5.05 -0.55 -18.92
N GLU A 135 -4.05 -1.39 -18.62
CA GLU A 135 -4.22 -2.84 -18.52
C GLU A 135 -5.14 -3.24 -17.37
N TYR A 136 -4.95 -2.64 -16.19
CA TYR A 136 -5.81 -2.84 -15.02
C TYR A 136 -7.27 -2.46 -15.31
N LYS A 137 -7.51 -1.40 -16.09
CA LYS A 137 -8.85 -0.97 -16.50
C LYS A 137 -9.51 -1.89 -17.53
N ALA A 138 -8.73 -2.75 -18.19
CA ALA A 138 -9.20 -3.70 -19.19
C ALA A 138 -9.49 -5.10 -18.62
N THR A 139 -9.12 -5.36 -17.35
CA THR A 139 -9.51 -6.55 -16.57
C THR A 139 -10.93 -6.45 -16.03
#